data_AF-A0A3N5V958-F1
#
_entry.id   AF-A0A3N5V958-F1
#
_cell.length_a   1.000
_cell.length_b   1.000
_cell.length_c   1.000
_cell.angle_alpha   90.00
_cell.angle_beta   90.00
_cell.angle_gamma   90.00
#
_symmetry.space_group_name_H-M   'P 1'
#
loop_
_entity.id
_entity.type
_entity.pdbx_description
1 polymer ?
#
loop_
_entity_poly.entity_id
_entity_poly.type
_entity_poly.pdbx_seq_one_letter_code
_entity_poly.pdbx_strand_id
1 'polypeptide(L)'
;AGRVDEAVDLSLSYTPFPATVCGYLCPNLCMQSCSRQSALMAPVDVKKLGQASIDAKLPKLPLESGKKIAVLGGGPAGISVAWQLRMNGHKATVFDMAKTLGGKISSVIPSSRIPEEVITKELERVQSVIPHVNLQQRLTKNDIEQLLADFDFIVIAVGARKPRMLPVPGKEKAIPALDFLTQAKAGNARTGRRIVIIGAGNVGCDVAAEAHRLGAKEITLIDVQAPASYGAERKAAEKIGAKFIWPCFTREITNKGVKLESGEVIPADTVIISIGDIPDLEFLPESVKTDRGFVMVNEYYQTSNPQIFAIGDAVKPGLITDAIGAGRSAAAAMIKILKGKRSSDNLQLVIDKKRVKLEYLDPRVIGFDGIEHCGSQCSSCGTCRDCGICVAVCPQTAITRTAKGGKDFEMIVDENRCIGCGFCAGACPCGVWDIVENEPIE
;
A
#
# COMPACT_ATOMS: atom_id res chain seq x y z
N ALA A 1 21.58 -15.62 -6.37
CA ALA A 1 22.58 -14.82 -7.11
C ALA A 1 23.34 -13.82 -6.22
N GLY A 2 23.04 -13.65 -4.93
CA GLY A 2 23.82 -12.79 -4.02
C GLY A 2 23.76 -11.28 -4.28
N ARG A 3 22.86 -10.83 -5.18
CA ARG A 3 22.76 -9.42 -5.62
C ARG A 3 21.70 -8.67 -4.81
N VAL A 4 21.96 -8.51 -3.51
CA VAL A 4 20.99 -7.89 -2.59
C VAL A 4 20.73 -6.43 -2.96
N ASP A 5 21.79 -5.66 -3.24
CA ASP A 5 21.69 -4.24 -3.65
C ASP A 5 20.79 -4.07 -4.88
N GLU A 6 21.03 -4.83 -5.95
CA GLU A 6 20.20 -4.75 -7.17
C GLU A 6 18.73 -5.12 -6.89
N ALA A 7 18.49 -6.07 -5.98
CA ALA A 7 17.14 -6.50 -5.63
C ALA A 7 16.38 -5.45 -4.81
N VAL A 8 17.05 -4.77 -3.88
CA VAL A 8 16.42 -3.69 -3.12
C VAL A 8 16.24 -2.44 -3.96
N ASP A 9 17.17 -2.13 -4.86
CA ASP A 9 17.06 -1.01 -5.82
C ASP A 9 15.87 -1.19 -6.75
N LEU A 10 15.61 -2.43 -7.21
CA LEU A 10 14.47 -2.75 -8.07
C LEU A 10 13.12 -2.37 -7.42
N SER A 11 13.01 -2.45 -6.08
CA SER A 11 11.77 -2.10 -5.38
C SER A 11 11.33 -0.65 -5.64
N LEU A 12 12.28 0.25 -5.91
CA LEU A 12 12.04 1.67 -6.21
C LEU A 12 11.36 1.90 -7.57
N SER A 13 11.37 0.91 -8.46
CA SER A 13 10.54 0.95 -9.68
C SER A 13 9.04 0.82 -9.38
N TYR A 14 8.69 0.25 -8.23
CA TYR A 14 7.30 -0.06 -7.88
C TYR A 14 6.74 0.86 -6.79
N THR A 15 7.57 1.28 -5.83
CA THR A 15 7.13 2.08 -4.69
C THR A 15 8.21 3.04 -4.23
N PRO A 16 7.85 4.28 -3.82
CA PRO A 16 8.76 5.18 -3.11
C PRO A 16 9.06 4.77 -1.66
N PHE A 17 8.27 3.84 -1.10
CA PHE A 17 8.31 3.45 0.32
C PHE A 17 8.56 1.95 0.57
N PRO A 18 9.57 1.32 -0.06
CA PRO A 18 9.83 -0.10 0.16
C PRO A 18 10.15 -0.44 1.62
N ALA A 19 10.87 0.42 2.35
CA ALA A 19 11.17 0.15 3.76
C ALA A 19 9.98 0.48 4.66
N THR A 20 9.45 1.70 4.60
CA THR A 20 8.35 2.17 5.45
C THR A 20 7.13 1.27 5.31
N VAL A 21 6.72 0.96 4.09
CA VAL A 21 5.50 0.19 3.88
C VAL A 21 5.77 -1.30 3.86
N CYS A 22 6.60 -1.81 2.95
CA CYS A 22 6.80 -3.27 2.84
C CYS A 22 7.60 -3.86 4.01
N GLY A 23 8.48 -3.07 4.64
CA GLY A 23 9.29 -3.51 5.78
C GLY A 23 8.63 -3.39 7.15
N TYR A 24 7.67 -2.48 7.34
CA TYR A 24 7.09 -2.20 8.67
C TYR A 24 5.57 -2.18 8.71
N LEU A 25 4.90 -1.49 7.78
CA LEU A 25 3.48 -1.15 7.95
C LEU A 25 2.51 -2.09 7.21
N CYS A 26 2.96 -2.77 6.17
CA CYS A 26 2.15 -3.70 5.39
C CYS A 26 1.81 -4.95 6.22
N PRO A 27 0.58 -5.47 6.15
CA PRO A 27 0.22 -6.77 6.74
C PRO A 27 0.80 -7.97 5.98
N ASN A 28 1.61 -7.73 4.94
CA ASN A 28 2.31 -8.74 4.14
C ASN A 28 1.39 -9.78 3.48
N LEU A 29 0.33 -9.32 2.81
CA LEU A 29 -0.59 -10.18 2.04
C LEU A 29 0.14 -11.01 0.96
N CYS A 30 1.25 -10.48 0.43
CA CYS A 30 2.13 -11.20 -0.49
C CYS A 30 2.74 -12.46 0.14
N MET A 31 3.10 -12.42 1.43
CA MET A 31 3.63 -13.58 2.16
C MET A 31 2.53 -14.62 2.42
N GLN A 32 1.30 -14.18 2.68
CA GLN A 32 0.13 -15.06 2.79
C GLN A 32 -0.17 -15.80 1.48
N SER A 33 0.00 -15.10 0.36
CA SER A 33 -0.24 -15.67 -0.98
C SER A 33 0.99 -16.38 -1.58
N CYS A 34 2.11 -16.47 -0.88
CA CYS A 34 3.34 -17.05 -1.40
C CYS A 34 3.11 -18.50 -1.87
N SER A 35 3.58 -18.87 -3.06
CA SER A 35 3.41 -20.23 -3.59
C SER A 35 3.97 -21.30 -2.66
N ARG A 36 5.00 -20.99 -1.87
CA ARG A 36 5.58 -21.89 -0.85
C ARG A 36 4.56 -22.37 0.19
N GLN A 37 3.48 -21.63 0.42
CA GLN A 37 2.43 -22.03 1.34
C GLN A 37 1.64 -23.26 0.87
N SER A 38 1.62 -23.58 -0.43
CA SER A 38 0.94 -24.79 -0.92
C SER A 38 1.57 -26.08 -0.39
N ALA A 39 2.85 -26.02 0.02
CA ALA A 39 3.57 -27.11 0.64
C ALA A 39 3.86 -26.86 2.14
N LEU A 40 3.11 -25.95 2.78
CA LEU A 40 3.28 -25.56 4.19
C LEU A 40 4.70 -25.08 4.55
N MET A 41 5.45 -24.60 3.57
CA MET A 41 6.79 -24.06 3.78
C MET A 41 6.71 -22.60 4.25
N ALA A 42 7.73 -22.15 4.99
CA ALA A 42 7.84 -20.74 5.38
C ALA A 42 7.83 -19.84 4.13
N PRO A 43 6.95 -18.82 4.06
CA PRO A 43 6.89 -17.91 2.91
C PRO A 43 8.14 -17.05 2.86
N VAL A 44 8.54 -16.60 1.67
CA VAL A 44 9.65 -15.64 1.50
C VAL A 44 9.41 -14.42 2.41
N ASP A 45 10.42 -14.03 3.18
CA ASP A 45 10.36 -12.91 4.12
C ASP A 45 10.52 -11.58 3.39
N VAL A 46 9.41 -11.14 2.78
CA VAL A 46 9.32 -9.85 2.08
C VAL A 46 9.49 -8.68 3.05
N LYS A 47 9.19 -8.88 4.34
CA LYS A 47 9.38 -7.87 5.37
C LYS A 47 10.87 -7.53 5.51
N LYS A 48 11.73 -8.54 5.69
CA LYS A 48 13.19 -8.33 5.77
C LYS A 48 13.74 -7.68 4.50
N LEU A 49 13.26 -8.09 3.34
CA LEU A 49 13.63 -7.46 2.06
C LEU A 49 13.24 -5.97 2.02
N GLY A 50 12.01 -5.63 2.42
CA GLY A 50 11.57 -4.25 2.52
C GLY A 50 12.44 -3.43 3.47
N GLN A 51 12.75 -3.97 4.66
CA GLN A 51 13.62 -3.31 5.63
C GLN A 51 15.02 -3.00 5.07
N ALA A 52 15.60 -3.91 4.28
CA ALA A 52 16.89 -3.67 3.63
C ALA A 52 16.84 -2.61 2.52
N SER A 53 15.68 -2.31 1.95
CA SER A 53 15.52 -1.25 0.95
C SER A 53 15.67 0.17 1.50
N ILE A 54 15.97 0.32 2.79
CA ILE A 54 16.32 1.63 3.38
C ILE A 54 17.55 2.24 2.70
N ASP A 55 18.50 1.41 2.24
CA ASP A 55 19.72 1.82 1.55
C ASP A 55 19.61 1.74 0.02
N ALA A 56 18.40 1.51 -0.52
CA ALA A 56 18.18 1.40 -1.95
C ALA A 56 18.55 2.70 -2.68
N LYS A 57 19.36 2.55 -3.75
CA LYS A 57 19.91 3.61 -4.58
C LYS A 57 18.95 3.95 -5.71
N LEU A 58 18.81 5.25 -5.95
CA LEU A 58 17.97 5.76 -7.02
C LEU A 58 18.51 5.38 -8.40
N PRO A 59 17.66 4.96 -9.34
CA PRO A 59 18.04 4.86 -10.74
C PRO A 59 18.28 6.26 -11.33
N LYS A 60 18.98 6.31 -12.47
CA LYS A 60 19.17 7.56 -13.21
C LYS A 60 17.81 8.09 -13.69
N LEU A 61 17.48 9.30 -13.25
CA LEU A 61 16.24 9.95 -13.64
C LEU A 61 16.28 10.36 -15.13
N PRO A 62 15.18 10.17 -15.89
CA PRO A 62 15.07 10.68 -17.25
C PRO A 62 14.99 12.21 -17.27
N LEU A 63 15.30 12.77 -18.44
CA LEU A 63 15.11 14.19 -18.75
C LEU A 63 13.62 14.56 -18.68
N GLU A 64 13.35 15.82 -18.36
CA GLU A 64 11.98 16.33 -18.30
C GLU A 64 11.37 16.42 -19.70
N SER A 65 10.17 15.87 -19.87
CA SER A 65 9.43 15.83 -21.13
C SER A 65 8.64 17.13 -21.40
N GLY A 66 8.72 18.12 -20.50
CA GLY A 66 7.90 19.34 -20.52
C GLY A 66 6.45 19.17 -20.05
N LYS A 67 6.00 17.95 -19.75
CA LYS A 67 4.64 17.68 -19.24
C LYS A 67 4.55 17.92 -17.74
N LYS A 68 3.48 18.58 -17.30
CA LYS A 68 3.28 19.05 -15.92
C LYS A 68 2.02 18.44 -15.33
N ILE A 69 2.14 17.85 -14.14
CA ILE A 69 1.02 17.27 -13.40
C ILE A 69 0.98 17.87 -11.99
N ALA A 70 -0.18 18.37 -11.57
CA ALA A 70 -0.43 18.82 -10.21
C ALA A 70 -0.94 17.64 -9.36
N VAL A 71 -0.37 17.45 -8.17
CA VAL A 71 -0.75 16.37 -7.25
C VAL A 71 -1.19 16.98 -5.93
N LEU A 72 -2.47 16.83 -5.59
CA LEU A 72 -3.09 17.43 -4.42
C LEU A 72 -3.07 16.42 -3.27
N GLY A 73 -2.12 16.57 -2.36
CA GLY A 73 -1.86 15.69 -1.23
C GLY A 73 -0.48 15.03 -1.33
N GLY A 74 0.37 15.29 -0.35
CA GLY A 74 1.69 14.71 -0.14
C GLY A 74 1.68 13.48 0.77
N GLY A 75 0.59 12.71 0.77
CA GLY A 75 0.51 11.39 1.41
C GLY A 75 1.06 10.26 0.52
N PRO A 76 0.97 8.99 0.95
CA PRO A 76 1.52 7.85 0.20
C PRO A 76 1.01 7.73 -1.24
N ALA A 77 -0.28 7.98 -1.49
CA ALA A 77 -0.87 7.94 -2.83
C ALA A 77 -0.29 9.03 -3.74
N GLY A 78 -0.29 10.28 -3.26
CA GLY A 78 0.22 11.43 -4.00
C GLY A 78 1.71 11.35 -4.27
N ILE A 79 2.49 10.92 -3.28
CA ILE A 79 3.93 10.67 -3.47
C ILE A 79 4.16 9.54 -4.47
N SER A 80 3.37 8.45 -4.42
CA SER A 80 3.48 7.35 -5.40
C SER A 80 3.23 7.81 -6.83
N VAL A 81 2.15 8.55 -7.10
CA VAL A 81 1.87 9.04 -8.47
C VAL A 81 2.95 10.02 -8.94
N ALA A 82 3.37 10.97 -8.09
CA ALA A 82 4.40 11.94 -8.43
C ALA A 82 5.77 11.27 -8.67
N TRP A 83 6.11 10.25 -7.87
CA TRP A 83 7.29 9.42 -8.06
C TRP A 83 7.29 8.72 -9.41
N GLN A 84 6.19 8.04 -9.74
CA GLN A 84 6.05 7.28 -10.98
C GLN A 84 6.07 8.19 -12.21
N LEU A 85 5.44 9.36 -12.14
CA LEU A 85 5.52 10.40 -13.18
C LEU A 85 6.95 10.89 -13.38
N ARG A 86 7.68 11.18 -12.28
CA ARG A 86 9.07 11.62 -12.36
C ARG A 86 10.00 10.58 -12.95
N MET A 87 9.82 9.30 -12.58
CA MET A 87 10.55 8.16 -13.14
C MET A 87 10.31 7.98 -14.64
N ASN A 88 9.25 8.57 -15.19
CA ASN A 88 8.92 8.57 -16.62
C ASN A 88 9.20 9.92 -17.31
N GLY A 89 9.86 10.86 -16.63
CA GLY A 89 10.30 12.13 -17.20
C GLY A 89 9.26 13.25 -17.14
N HIS A 90 8.15 13.07 -16.42
CA HIS A 90 7.14 14.11 -16.27
C HIS A 90 7.38 14.91 -14.98
N LYS A 91 7.09 16.22 -15.03
CA LYS A 91 7.19 17.10 -13.87
C LYS A 91 5.95 16.95 -13.01
N ALA A 92 6.14 16.53 -11.76
CA ALA A 92 5.07 16.48 -10.76
C ALA A 92 5.28 17.58 -9.73
N THR A 93 4.24 18.38 -9.48
CA THR A 93 4.21 19.39 -8.40
C THR A 93 3.22 18.95 -7.35
N VAL A 94 3.70 18.75 -6.12
CA VAL A 94 2.86 18.31 -4.99
C VAL A 94 2.38 19.52 -4.21
N PHE A 95 1.09 19.58 -3.91
CA PHE A 95 0.47 20.59 -3.06
C PHE A 95 -0.08 19.90 -1.80
N ASP A 96 0.28 20.35 -0.61
CA ASP A 96 -0.29 19.82 0.65
C ASP A 96 -0.56 20.96 1.64
N MET A 97 -1.55 20.75 2.52
CA MET A 97 -1.89 21.65 3.62
C MET A 97 -0.99 21.42 4.85
N ALA A 98 -0.36 20.26 4.94
CA ALA A 98 0.53 19.91 6.03
C ALA A 98 1.88 20.65 5.92
N LYS A 99 2.59 20.71 7.04
CA LYS A 99 3.95 21.29 7.14
C LYS A 99 5.04 20.39 6.55
N THR A 100 4.75 19.10 6.38
CA THR A 100 5.70 18.08 5.93
C THR A 100 5.01 17.07 5.04
N LEU A 101 5.78 16.42 4.17
CA LEU A 101 5.33 15.27 3.38
C LEU A 101 5.09 14.02 4.24
N GLY A 102 4.43 13.04 3.64
CA GLY A 102 4.18 11.70 4.18
C GLY A 102 2.73 11.48 4.62
N GLY A 103 1.92 12.52 4.82
CA GLY A 103 0.54 12.37 5.28
C GLY A 103 0.44 11.45 6.51
N LYS A 104 -0.54 10.54 6.55
CA LYS A 104 -0.82 9.68 7.72
C LYS A 104 0.37 8.80 8.16
N ILE A 105 1.23 8.33 7.24
CA ILE A 105 2.39 7.52 7.64
C ILE A 105 3.38 8.32 8.47
N SER A 106 3.48 9.63 8.24
CA SER A 106 4.33 10.54 8.98
C SER A 106 3.62 11.11 10.21
N SER A 107 2.38 11.59 10.07
CA SER A 107 1.71 12.37 11.13
C SER A 107 0.88 11.56 12.12
N VAL A 108 0.38 10.37 11.75
CA VAL A 108 -0.60 9.62 12.55
C VAL A 108 -0.04 8.31 13.08
N ILE A 109 0.61 7.53 12.22
CA ILE A 109 1.03 6.16 12.58
C ILE A 109 2.01 6.19 13.77
N PRO A 110 1.75 5.43 14.85
CA PRO A 110 2.59 5.43 16.04
C PRO A 110 4.04 5.03 15.77
N SER A 111 5.00 5.63 16.50
CA SER A 111 6.43 5.25 16.41
C SER A 111 6.72 3.84 16.93
N SER A 112 5.80 3.23 17.66
CA SER A 112 5.85 1.81 18.05
C SER A 112 5.67 0.85 16.86
N ARG A 113 5.09 1.32 15.76
CA ARG A 113 4.90 0.56 14.52
C ARG A 113 6.11 0.60 13.60
N ILE A 114 6.80 1.73 13.58
CA ILE A 114 7.88 2.03 12.64
C ILE A 114 8.85 3.05 13.24
N PRO A 115 10.18 2.83 13.14
CA PRO A 115 11.16 3.81 13.55
C PRO A 115 11.07 5.10 12.71
N GLU A 116 11.19 6.26 13.36
CA GLU A 116 11.09 7.57 12.71
C GLU A 116 12.17 7.77 11.63
N GLU A 117 13.38 7.32 11.90
CA GLU A 117 14.52 7.35 10.98
C GLU A 117 14.23 6.68 9.62
N VAL A 118 13.41 5.62 9.59
CA VAL A 118 13.04 4.91 8.37
C VAL A 118 12.17 5.79 7.49
N ILE A 119 11.16 6.45 8.09
CA ILE A 119 10.26 7.35 7.37
C ILE A 119 11.03 8.56 6.87
N THR A 120 11.84 9.19 7.74
CA THR A 120 12.61 10.38 7.42
C THR A 120 13.53 10.13 6.23
N LYS A 121 14.31 9.04 6.27
CA LYS A 121 15.25 8.69 5.18
C LYS A 121 14.55 8.44 3.84
N GLU A 122 13.41 7.76 3.83
CA GLU A 122 12.65 7.57 2.59
C GLU A 122 12.00 8.86 2.10
N LEU A 123 11.55 9.74 2.99
CA LEU A 123 11.00 11.05 2.60
C LEU A 123 12.08 11.99 2.04
N GLU A 124 13.30 11.96 2.57
CA GLU A 124 14.46 12.67 2.01
C GLU A 124 14.76 12.17 0.59
N ARG A 125 14.78 10.85 0.38
CA ARG A 125 14.92 10.25 -0.95
C ARG A 125 13.80 10.69 -1.88
N VAL A 126 12.56 10.73 -1.39
CA VAL A 126 11.40 11.23 -2.15
C VAL A 126 11.59 12.68 -2.58
N GLN A 127 12.05 13.56 -1.69
CA GLN A 127 12.29 14.98 -2.01
C GLN A 127 13.36 15.16 -3.08
N SER A 128 14.39 14.30 -3.10
CA SER A 128 15.44 14.33 -4.14
C SER A 128 14.90 13.98 -5.54
N VAL A 129 13.82 13.18 -5.60
CA VAL A 129 13.17 12.79 -6.85
C VAL A 129 12.09 13.82 -7.23
N ILE A 130 11.33 14.30 -6.25
CA ILE A 130 10.17 15.19 -6.44
C ILE A 130 10.47 16.56 -5.80
N PRO A 131 11.24 17.44 -6.47
CA PRO A 131 11.72 18.68 -5.86
C PRO A 131 10.64 19.78 -5.79
N HIS A 132 9.54 19.65 -6.53
CA HIS A 132 8.50 20.68 -6.59
C HIS A 132 7.38 20.38 -5.59
N VAL A 133 7.50 20.95 -4.40
CA VAL A 133 6.56 20.71 -3.29
C VAL A 133 6.12 22.04 -2.69
N ASN A 134 4.82 22.27 -2.68
CA ASN A 134 4.16 23.44 -2.11
C ASN A 134 3.37 23.01 -0.88
N LEU A 135 3.95 23.23 0.30
CA LEU A 135 3.37 22.86 1.58
C LEU A 135 2.56 24.01 2.18
N GLN A 136 1.72 23.69 3.15
CA GLN A 136 0.84 24.64 3.83
C GLN A 136 -0.10 25.43 2.89
N GLN A 137 -0.50 24.82 1.77
CA GLN A 137 -1.43 25.43 0.82
C GLN A 137 -2.81 24.78 0.91
N ARG A 138 -3.80 25.57 1.33
CA ARG A 138 -5.22 25.19 1.21
C ARG A 138 -5.73 25.69 -0.13
N LEU A 139 -6.07 24.75 -1.00
CA LEU A 139 -6.62 25.06 -2.32
C LEU A 139 -8.12 25.31 -2.24
N THR A 140 -8.57 26.27 -3.04
CA THR A 140 -9.96 26.65 -3.29
C THR A 140 -10.40 26.18 -4.68
N LYS A 141 -11.69 26.33 -4.99
CA LYS A 141 -12.20 26.01 -6.34
C LYS A 141 -11.50 26.80 -7.45
N ASN A 142 -11.28 28.10 -7.22
CA ASN A 142 -10.60 28.98 -8.18
C ASN A 142 -9.15 28.52 -8.42
N ASP A 143 -8.47 28.05 -7.38
CA ASP A 143 -7.11 27.50 -7.53
C ASP A 143 -7.13 26.26 -8.42
N ILE A 144 -8.15 25.39 -8.30
CA ILE A 144 -8.28 24.22 -9.18
C ILE A 144 -8.51 24.63 -10.64
N GLU A 145 -9.34 25.64 -10.88
CA GLU A 145 -9.56 26.16 -12.24
C GLU A 145 -8.28 26.71 -12.85
N GLN A 146 -7.47 27.42 -12.06
CA GLN A 146 -6.16 27.87 -12.52
C GLN A 146 -5.21 26.70 -12.79
N LEU A 147 -5.17 25.70 -11.90
CA LEU A 147 -4.34 24.50 -12.10
C LEU A 147 -4.75 23.72 -13.35
N LEU A 148 -6.03 23.71 -13.73
CA LEU A 148 -6.51 23.07 -14.97
C LEU A 148 -5.99 23.76 -16.23
N ALA A 149 -5.72 25.06 -16.17
CA ALA A 149 -5.11 25.81 -17.27
C ALA A 149 -3.58 25.60 -17.32
N ASP A 150 -2.92 25.48 -16.17
CA ASP A 150 -1.47 25.46 -16.04
C ASP A 150 -0.84 24.06 -16.17
N PHE A 151 -1.61 22.99 -15.92
CA PHE A 151 -1.15 21.61 -15.88
C PHE A 151 -1.90 20.71 -16.88
N ASP A 152 -1.21 19.70 -17.41
CA ASP A 152 -1.82 18.71 -18.31
C ASP A 152 -2.87 17.87 -17.56
N PHE A 153 -2.58 17.52 -16.29
CA PHE A 153 -3.46 16.75 -15.41
C PHE A 153 -3.39 17.23 -13.95
N ILE A 154 -4.47 16.96 -13.21
CA ILE A 154 -4.56 17.12 -11.75
C ILE A 154 -4.85 15.75 -11.13
N VAL A 155 -4.19 15.43 -10.02
CA VAL A 155 -4.44 14.22 -9.23
C VAL A 155 -4.89 14.58 -7.82
N ILE A 156 -6.10 14.20 -7.45
CA ILE A 156 -6.66 14.35 -6.11
C ILE A 156 -6.20 13.16 -5.24
N ALA A 157 -5.30 13.42 -4.30
CA ALA A 157 -4.72 12.46 -3.38
C ALA A 157 -4.77 12.94 -1.91
N VAL A 158 -5.79 13.75 -1.58
CA VAL A 158 -5.92 14.44 -0.27
C VAL A 158 -6.19 13.50 0.91
N GLY A 159 -6.59 12.26 0.61
CA GLY A 159 -6.96 11.23 1.56
C GLY A 159 -8.21 11.57 2.38
N ALA A 160 -8.60 10.67 3.29
CA ALA A 160 -9.71 10.87 4.20
C ALA A 160 -9.20 11.37 5.56
N ARG A 161 -9.67 12.55 5.99
CA ARG A 161 -9.16 13.25 7.20
C ARG A 161 -10.26 13.90 8.04
N LYS A 162 -11.47 14.04 7.51
CA LYS A 162 -12.61 14.58 8.24
C LYS A 162 -13.29 13.42 8.98
N PRO A 163 -13.31 13.42 10.33
CA PRO A 163 -13.85 12.31 11.08
C PRO A 163 -15.35 12.19 10.90
N ARG A 164 -15.84 10.95 10.80
CA ARG A 164 -17.27 10.68 10.94
C ARG A 164 -17.64 10.76 12.41
N MET A 165 -18.62 11.59 12.72
CA MET A 165 -19.16 11.73 14.06
C MET A 165 -20.52 11.04 14.16
N LEU A 166 -20.76 10.35 15.28
CA LEU A 166 -22.08 9.80 15.57
C LEU A 166 -23.10 10.93 15.81
N PRO A 167 -24.32 10.84 15.26
CA PRO A 167 -25.37 11.83 15.48
C PRO A 167 -26.07 11.62 16.83
N VAL A 168 -25.30 11.55 17.92
CA VAL A 168 -25.79 11.33 19.29
C VAL A 168 -25.54 12.56 20.17
N PRO A 169 -26.35 12.78 21.22
CA PRO A 169 -26.06 13.82 22.20
C PRO A 169 -24.68 13.61 22.86
N GLY A 170 -23.95 14.70 23.09
CA GLY A 170 -22.64 14.68 23.72
C GLY A 170 -21.47 14.29 22.82
N LYS A 171 -21.68 14.12 21.51
CA LYS A 171 -20.64 13.72 20.53
C LYS A 171 -19.39 14.61 20.56
N GLU A 172 -19.54 15.88 20.90
CA GLU A 172 -18.47 16.88 21.03
C GLU A 172 -17.48 16.57 22.15
N LYS A 173 -17.82 15.68 23.08
CA LYS A 173 -16.93 15.20 24.15
C LYS A 173 -16.00 14.08 23.69
N ALA A 174 -16.28 13.46 22.55
CA ALA A 174 -15.41 12.44 21.99
C ALA A 174 -14.27 13.08 21.19
N ILE A 175 -13.06 12.56 21.38
CA ILE A 175 -11.89 12.98 20.62
C ILE A 175 -11.80 12.11 19.35
N PRO A 176 -11.65 12.70 18.15
CA PRO A 176 -11.41 11.92 16.94
C PRO A 176 -10.12 11.11 17.02
N ALA A 177 -10.14 9.87 16.53
CA ALA A 177 -9.01 8.95 16.62
C ALA A 177 -7.72 9.49 15.97
N LEU A 178 -7.82 10.08 14.77
CA LEU A 178 -6.67 10.66 14.09
C LEU A 178 -6.06 11.84 14.86
N ASP A 179 -6.89 12.66 15.50
CA ASP A 179 -6.43 13.78 16.33
C ASP A 179 -5.70 13.27 17.57
N PHE A 180 -6.26 12.27 18.25
CA PHE A 180 -5.62 11.63 19.40
C PHE A 180 -4.26 11.02 19.03
N LEU A 181 -4.19 10.25 17.94
CA LEU A 181 -2.95 9.62 17.48
C LEU A 181 -1.89 10.65 17.06
N THR A 182 -2.31 11.71 16.35
CA THR A 182 -1.40 12.81 15.97
C THR A 182 -0.82 13.49 17.20
N GLN A 183 -1.65 13.80 18.20
CA GLN A 183 -1.20 14.37 19.46
C GLN A 183 -0.33 13.40 20.27
N ALA A 184 -0.64 12.09 20.25
CA ALA A 184 0.11 11.08 20.98
C ALA A 184 1.52 10.92 20.40
N LYS A 185 1.64 10.96 19.07
CA LYS A 185 2.92 10.96 18.36
C LYS A 185 3.74 12.22 18.67
N ALA A 186 3.09 13.38 18.76
CA ALA A 186 3.72 14.64 19.17
C ALA A 186 4.02 14.75 20.68
N GLY A 187 3.68 13.74 21.50
CA GLY A 187 3.88 13.77 22.96
C GLY A 187 2.86 14.64 23.73
N ASN A 188 1.85 15.17 23.04
CA ASN A 188 0.89 16.14 23.59
C ASN A 188 -0.42 15.50 24.04
N ALA A 189 -0.74 14.27 23.61
CA ALA A 189 -1.98 13.62 24.01
C ALA A 189 -2.00 13.32 25.51
N ARG A 190 -3.22 13.32 26.06
CA ARG A 190 -3.53 12.89 27.42
C ARG A 190 -4.69 11.91 27.35
N THR A 191 -4.73 10.98 28.30
CA THR A 191 -5.81 10.03 28.45
C THR A 191 -6.10 9.82 29.93
N GLY A 192 -7.37 9.58 30.26
CA GLY A 192 -7.75 9.19 31.61
C GLY A 192 -7.44 7.71 31.89
N ARG A 193 -7.83 7.24 33.07
CA ARG A 193 -7.54 5.86 33.49
C ARG A 193 -8.44 4.85 32.75
N ARG A 194 -9.70 5.23 32.52
CA ARG A 194 -10.71 4.48 31.76
C ARG A 194 -10.95 5.12 30.41
N ILE A 195 -10.79 4.36 29.33
CA ILE A 195 -11.02 4.82 27.97
C ILE A 195 -12.01 3.92 27.24
N VAL A 196 -12.96 4.55 26.53
CA VAL A 196 -13.85 3.88 25.59
C VAL A 196 -13.54 4.37 24.19
N ILE A 197 -13.34 3.43 23.27
CA ILE A 197 -13.05 3.69 21.86
C ILE A 197 -14.24 3.18 21.07
N ILE A 198 -14.97 4.09 20.44
CA ILE A 198 -16.12 3.79 19.59
C ILE A 198 -15.62 3.49 18.19
N GLY A 199 -15.64 2.22 17.79
CA GLY A 199 -15.06 1.69 16.55
C GLY A 199 -13.88 0.77 16.84
N ALA A 200 -14.02 -0.52 16.53
CA ALA A 200 -13.03 -1.57 16.82
C ALA A 200 -12.25 -2.02 15.56
N GLY A 201 -11.91 -1.08 14.69
CA GLY A 201 -11.01 -1.31 13.54
C GLY A 201 -9.52 -1.25 13.91
N ASN A 202 -8.63 -1.35 12.91
CA ASN A 202 -7.18 -1.25 13.11
C ASN A 202 -6.77 0.09 13.75
N VAL A 203 -7.36 1.22 13.31
CA VAL A 203 -7.12 2.54 13.91
C VAL A 203 -7.54 2.57 15.39
N GLY A 204 -8.68 1.96 15.73
CA GLY A 204 -9.12 1.85 17.12
C GLY A 204 -8.14 1.02 17.97
N CYS A 205 -7.54 -0.03 17.39
CA CYS A 205 -6.52 -0.82 18.07
C CYS A 205 -5.20 -0.04 18.25
N ASP A 206 -4.81 0.81 17.30
CA ASP A 206 -3.67 1.72 17.47
C ASP A 206 -3.94 2.75 18.58
N VAL A 207 -5.16 3.31 18.63
CA VAL A 207 -5.59 4.18 19.75
C VAL A 207 -5.48 3.45 21.08
N ALA A 208 -5.91 2.19 21.15
CA ALA A 208 -5.83 1.38 22.36
C ALA A 208 -4.38 1.19 22.82
N ALA A 209 -3.48 0.85 21.89
CA ALA A 209 -2.05 0.69 22.18
C ALA A 209 -1.42 1.99 22.69
N GLU A 210 -1.72 3.12 22.04
CA GLU A 210 -1.19 4.43 22.45
C GLU A 210 -1.79 4.92 23.76
N ALA A 211 -3.09 4.69 24.01
CA ALA A 211 -3.72 5.01 25.28
C ALA A 211 -3.09 4.22 26.43
N HIS A 212 -2.80 2.94 26.24
CA HIS A 212 -2.06 2.13 27.23
C HIS A 212 -0.66 2.71 27.49
N ARG A 213 0.08 3.07 26.43
CA ARG A 213 1.41 3.71 26.55
C ARG A 213 1.33 5.01 27.37
N LEU A 214 0.24 5.76 27.23
CA LEU A 214 -0.02 7.01 27.96
C LEU A 214 -0.61 6.80 29.37
N GLY A 215 -0.81 5.55 29.80
CA GLY A 215 -1.16 5.21 31.19
C GLY A 215 -2.59 4.73 31.43
N ALA A 216 -3.42 4.59 30.38
CA ALA A 216 -4.75 4.01 30.51
C ALA A 216 -4.68 2.57 31.05
N LYS A 217 -5.62 2.19 31.92
CA LYS A 217 -5.65 0.87 32.59
C LYS A 217 -6.85 0.04 32.19
N GLU A 218 -7.96 0.68 31.88
CA GLU A 218 -9.20 0.03 31.47
C GLU A 218 -9.55 0.53 30.07
N ILE A 219 -9.32 -0.32 29.07
CA ILE A 219 -9.44 0.03 27.66
C ILE A 219 -10.53 -0.85 27.04
N THR A 220 -11.60 -0.21 26.58
CA THR A 220 -12.74 -0.90 25.97
C THR A 220 -12.98 -0.37 24.57
N LEU A 221 -12.94 -1.24 23.58
CA LEU A 221 -13.36 -0.96 22.21
C LEU A 221 -14.77 -1.50 22.03
N ILE A 222 -15.67 -0.64 21.53
CA ILE A 222 -17.05 -1.01 21.24
C ILE A 222 -17.32 -0.87 19.75
N ASP A 223 -18.14 -1.77 19.21
CA ASP A 223 -18.54 -1.72 17.80
C ASP A 223 -19.98 -2.25 17.62
N VAL A 224 -20.65 -1.76 16.58
CA VAL A 224 -22.01 -2.21 16.22
C VAL A 224 -21.99 -3.59 15.56
N GLN A 225 -20.84 -3.98 15.02
CA GLN A 225 -20.62 -5.24 14.28
C GLN A 225 -19.36 -5.95 14.76
N ALA A 226 -19.07 -7.11 14.16
CA ALA A 226 -17.82 -7.82 14.40
C ALA A 226 -16.62 -6.88 14.15
N PRO A 227 -15.67 -6.76 15.09
CA PRO A 227 -14.48 -5.93 14.90
C PRO A 227 -13.77 -6.28 13.59
N ALA A 228 -13.63 -5.30 12.69
CA ALA A 228 -12.92 -5.45 11.43
C ALA A 228 -11.38 -5.42 11.61
N SER A 229 -10.89 -5.25 12.84
CA SER A 229 -9.48 -5.25 13.18
C SER A 229 -8.81 -6.61 12.96
N TYR A 230 -7.58 -6.63 12.47
CA TYR A 230 -6.77 -7.83 12.31
C TYR A 230 -5.27 -7.52 12.45
N GLY A 231 -4.42 -8.51 12.25
CA GLY A 231 -2.98 -8.29 12.11
C GLY A 231 -2.30 -7.88 13.42
N ALA A 232 -1.25 -7.06 13.30
CA ALA A 232 -0.40 -6.68 14.43
C ALA A 232 -1.09 -5.68 15.36
N GLU A 233 -1.94 -4.81 14.81
CA GLU A 233 -2.75 -3.82 15.51
C GLU A 233 -3.69 -4.53 16.49
N ARG A 234 -4.46 -5.50 16.00
CA ARG A 234 -5.36 -6.32 16.82
C ARG A 234 -4.61 -7.06 17.92
N LYS A 235 -3.51 -7.74 17.58
CA LYS A 235 -2.69 -8.49 18.54
C LYS A 235 -2.09 -7.59 19.62
N ALA A 236 -1.68 -6.37 19.26
CA ALA A 236 -1.15 -5.40 20.21
C ALA A 236 -2.23 -4.96 21.22
N ALA A 237 -3.44 -4.67 20.75
CA ALA A 237 -4.57 -4.33 21.62
C ALA A 237 -4.97 -5.49 22.55
N GLU A 238 -4.98 -6.73 22.06
CA GLU A 238 -5.27 -7.91 22.90
C GLU A 238 -4.18 -8.15 23.96
N LYS A 239 -2.90 -7.98 23.59
CA LYS A 239 -1.77 -8.18 24.50
C LYS A 239 -1.80 -7.24 25.71
N ILE A 240 -2.33 -6.03 25.55
CA ILE A 240 -2.50 -5.05 26.64
C ILE A 240 -3.81 -5.25 27.42
N GLY A 241 -4.59 -6.29 27.11
CA GLY A 241 -5.85 -6.60 27.80
C GLY A 241 -7.04 -5.74 27.39
N ALA A 242 -7.02 -5.14 26.19
CA ALA A 242 -8.16 -4.36 25.71
C ALA A 242 -9.40 -5.26 25.52
N LYS A 243 -10.55 -4.79 26.00
CA LYS A 243 -11.83 -5.50 25.89
C LYS A 243 -12.55 -5.10 24.61
N PHE A 244 -13.10 -6.07 23.90
CA PHE A 244 -13.88 -5.83 22.69
C PHE A 244 -15.34 -6.21 22.97
N ILE A 245 -16.25 -5.24 22.85
CA ILE A 245 -17.68 -5.44 23.12
C ILE A 245 -18.47 -5.16 21.84
N TRP A 246 -19.21 -6.16 21.38
CA TRP A 246 -20.06 -6.09 20.20
C TRP A 246 -21.16 -7.17 20.28
N PRO A 247 -22.33 -6.96 19.67
CA PRO A 247 -22.79 -5.70 19.08
C PRO A 247 -23.14 -4.67 20.17
N CYS A 248 -22.76 -3.41 19.97
CA CYS A 248 -22.93 -2.34 20.94
C CYS A 248 -23.34 -1.03 20.23
N PHE A 249 -24.46 -0.45 20.65
CA PHE A 249 -25.02 0.78 20.06
C PHE A 249 -24.94 1.93 21.06
N THR A 250 -24.28 3.02 20.67
CA THR A 250 -24.14 4.21 21.52
C THR A 250 -25.38 5.09 21.39
N ARG A 251 -25.98 5.43 22.54
CA ARG A 251 -27.12 6.35 22.64
C ARG A 251 -26.70 7.79 22.93
N GLU A 252 -25.73 7.97 23.84
CA GLU A 252 -25.28 9.28 24.32
C GLU A 252 -23.85 9.19 24.87
N ILE A 253 -23.08 10.27 24.71
CA ILE A 253 -21.76 10.43 25.34
C ILE A 253 -21.86 11.43 26.50
N THR A 254 -21.57 10.96 27.70
CA THR A 254 -21.70 11.74 28.94
C THR A 254 -20.34 11.98 29.59
N ASN A 255 -20.29 12.83 30.62
CA ASN A 255 -19.06 13.05 31.40
C ASN A 255 -18.67 11.83 32.26
N LYS A 256 -19.58 10.85 32.39
CA LYS A 256 -19.35 9.60 33.13
C LYS A 256 -18.91 8.45 32.21
N GLY A 257 -18.98 8.63 30.89
CA GLY A 257 -18.68 7.61 29.89
C GLY A 257 -19.76 7.49 28.81
N VAL A 258 -19.85 6.32 28.20
CA VAL A 258 -20.72 6.07 27.04
C VAL A 258 -21.98 5.33 27.48
N LYS A 259 -23.15 5.94 27.25
CA LYS A 259 -24.45 5.31 27.50
C LYS A 259 -24.90 4.56 26.25
N LEU A 260 -25.24 3.29 26.44
CA LEU A 260 -25.70 2.41 25.37
C LEU A 260 -27.21 2.48 25.19
N GLU A 261 -27.70 2.00 24.04
CA GLU A 261 -29.14 1.83 23.80
C GLU A 261 -29.79 0.82 24.76
N SER A 262 -29.02 -0.16 25.27
CA SER A 262 -29.47 -1.09 26.32
C SER A 262 -29.76 -0.41 27.67
N GLY A 263 -29.37 0.85 27.84
CA GLY A 263 -29.46 1.59 29.10
C GLY A 263 -28.22 1.46 30.00
N GLU A 264 -27.32 0.52 29.70
CA GLU A 264 -26.04 0.37 30.39
C GLU A 264 -25.13 1.59 30.12
N VAL A 265 -24.31 1.96 31.12
CA VAL A 265 -23.29 3.00 30.97
C VAL A 265 -21.93 2.34 31.13
N ILE A 266 -21.11 2.42 30.08
CA ILE A 266 -19.70 2.02 30.14
C ILE A 266 -18.91 3.21 30.72
N PRO A 267 -18.33 3.10 31.93
CA PRO A 267 -17.62 4.20 32.55
C PRO A 267 -16.35 4.56 31.77
N ALA A 268 -16.16 5.85 31.47
CA ALA A 268 -14.99 6.32 30.77
C ALA A 268 -14.61 7.75 31.21
N ASP A 269 -13.32 7.97 31.38
CA ASP A 269 -12.73 9.29 31.61
C ASP A 269 -12.34 9.94 30.28
N THR A 270 -12.16 9.14 29.23
CA THR A 270 -11.84 9.58 27.87
C THR A 270 -12.64 8.75 26.87
N VAL A 271 -13.25 9.41 25.90
CA VAL A 271 -13.98 8.75 24.82
C VAL A 271 -13.33 9.12 23.50
N ILE A 272 -12.97 8.11 22.71
CA ILE A 272 -12.41 8.27 21.37
C ILE A 272 -13.43 7.78 20.35
N ILE A 273 -13.54 8.47 19.22
CA ILE A 273 -14.37 8.03 18.09
C ILE A 273 -13.49 7.66 16.89
N SER A 274 -13.68 6.43 16.41
CA SER A 274 -12.86 5.77 15.38
C SER A 274 -13.73 5.02 14.36
N ILE A 275 -14.84 5.63 13.92
CA ILE A 275 -15.81 5.02 12.98
C ILE A 275 -15.54 5.37 11.50
N GLY A 276 -14.32 5.78 11.20
CA GLY A 276 -13.84 6.11 9.85
C GLY A 276 -13.86 7.61 9.53
N ASP A 277 -13.18 7.96 8.45
CA ASP A 277 -13.00 9.33 7.98
C ASP A 277 -13.51 9.46 6.54
N ILE A 278 -13.81 10.70 6.13
CA ILE A 278 -14.11 11.06 4.75
C ILE A 278 -13.12 12.12 4.25
N PRO A 279 -12.89 12.23 2.93
CA PRO A 279 -12.09 13.32 2.39
C PRO A 279 -12.82 14.67 2.55
N ASP A 280 -12.02 15.73 2.69
CA ASP A 280 -12.50 17.10 2.50
C ASP A 280 -12.40 17.43 1.01
N LEU A 281 -13.55 17.69 0.38
CA LEU A 281 -13.71 17.81 -1.07
C LEU A 281 -14.34 19.15 -1.48
N GLU A 282 -14.40 20.14 -0.60
CA GLU A 282 -15.06 21.43 -0.86
C GLU A 282 -14.44 22.20 -2.04
N PHE A 283 -13.16 21.94 -2.34
CA PHE A 283 -12.42 22.56 -3.43
C PHE A 283 -12.72 21.96 -4.81
N LEU A 284 -13.48 20.87 -4.90
CA LEU A 284 -13.73 20.21 -6.19
C LEU A 284 -14.62 21.06 -7.11
N PRO A 285 -14.32 21.10 -8.42
CA PRO A 285 -15.21 21.70 -9.41
C PRO A 285 -16.45 20.82 -9.62
N GLU A 286 -17.54 21.40 -10.12
CA GLU A 286 -18.81 20.68 -10.36
C GLU A 286 -18.68 19.55 -11.38
N SER A 287 -17.66 19.61 -12.25
CA SER A 287 -17.34 18.58 -13.22
C SER A 287 -16.87 17.26 -12.59
N VAL A 288 -16.56 17.22 -11.29
CA VAL A 288 -16.13 16.02 -10.56
C VAL A 288 -17.27 15.49 -9.71
N LYS A 289 -17.79 14.31 -10.09
CA LYS A 289 -18.86 13.63 -9.36
C LYS A 289 -18.34 12.98 -8.08
N THR A 290 -19.16 13.03 -7.04
CA THR A 290 -18.92 12.35 -5.76
C THR A 290 -20.09 11.45 -5.41
N ASP A 291 -19.83 10.38 -4.68
CA ASP A 291 -20.85 9.51 -4.09
C ASP A 291 -20.49 9.24 -2.62
N ARG A 292 -21.47 9.38 -1.73
CA ARG A 292 -21.33 9.14 -0.27
C ARG A 292 -20.09 9.81 0.37
N GLY A 293 -19.72 10.99 -0.15
CA GLY A 293 -18.56 11.76 0.34
C GLY A 293 -17.20 11.34 -0.21
N PHE A 294 -17.15 10.52 -1.27
CA PHE A 294 -15.91 10.10 -1.96
C PHE A 294 -15.95 10.47 -3.44
N VAL A 295 -14.78 10.63 -4.07
CA VAL A 295 -14.68 10.95 -5.51
C VAL A 295 -14.95 9.70 -6.34
N MET A 296 -15.84 9.81 -7.34
CA MET A 296 -16.10 8.72 -8.27
C MET A 296 -15.05 8.69 -9.38
N VAL A 297 -14.57 7.48 -9.70
CA VAL A 297 -13.58 7.24 -10.76
C VAL A 297 -13.88 5.98 -11.55
N ASN A 298 -13.30 5.88 -12.74
CA ASN A 298 -13.24 4.63 -13.51
C ASN A 298 -12.09 3.72 -13.05
N GLU A 299 -11.89 2.58 -13.72
CA GLU A 299 -10.84 1.60 -13.45
C GLU A 299 -9.40 2.15 -13.59
N TYR A 300 -9.24 3.30 -14.25
CA TYR A 300 -7.97 4.01 -14.42
C TYR A 300 -7.79 5.17 -13.45
N TYR A 301 -8.66 5.30 -12.45
CA TYR A 301 -8.69 6.38 -11.46
C TYR A 301 -9.01 7.77 -12.06
N GLN A 302 -9.54 7.82 -13.29
CA GLN A 302 -9.98 9.06 -13.92
C GLN A 302 -11.38 9.43 -13.42
N THR A 303 -11.60 10.70 -13.10
CA THR A 303 -12.90 11.21 -12.64
C THR A 303 -13.84 11.48 -13.83
N SER A 304 -15.02 12.04 -13.56
CA SER A 304 -15.92 12.55 -14.60
C SER A 304 -15.36 13.75 -15.38
N ASN A 305 -14.29 14.39 -14.87
CA ASN A 305 -13.51 15.37 -15.64
C ASN A 305 -12.26 14.66 -16.22
N PRO A 306 -12.03 14.71 -17.54
CA PRO A 306 -10.95 13.96 -18.19
C PRO A 306 -9.53 14.41 -17.80
N GLN A 307 -9.36 15.64 -17.32
CA GLN A 307 -8.07 16.16 -16.84
C GLN A 307 -7.81 15.86 -15.36
N ILE A 308 -8.79 15.30 -14.64
CA ILE A 308 -8.70 15.09 -13.19
C ILE A 308 -8.76 13.60 -12.87
N PHE A 309 -7.77 13.14 -12.12
CA PHE A 309 -7.68 11.81 -11.52
C PHE A 309 -7.87 11.90 -10.00
N ALA A 310 -8.31 10.82 -9.36
CA ALA A 310 -8.40 10.73 -7.91
C ALA A 310 -7.95 9.36 -7.41
N ILE A 311 -7.20 9.31 -6.30
CA ILE A 311 -6.57 8.09 -5.79
C ILE A 311 -6.56 8.01 -4.26
N GLY A 312 -6.35 6.80 -3.74
CA GLY A 312 -6.25 6.52 -2.31
C GLY A 312 -7.56 6.76 -1.55
N ASP A 313 -7.46 7.11 -0.27
CA ASP A 313 -8.61 7.30 0.63
C ASP A 313 -9.60 8.38 0.16
N ALA A 314 -9.25 9.24 -0.81
CA ALA A 314 -10.18 10.20 -1.42
C ALA A 314 -11.24 9.52 -2.30
N VAL A 315 -10.95 8.34 -2.82
CA VAL A 315 -11.85 7.50 -3.62
C VAL A 315 -12.48 6.41 -2.76
N LYS A 316 -11.65 5.70 -1.98
CA LYS A 316 -12.11 4.63 -1.10
C LYS A 316 -11.06 4.34 -0.02
N PRO A 317 -11.45 4.16 1.25
CA PRO A 317 -10.53 3.73 2.29
C PRO A 317 -9.90 2.37 1.97
N GLY A 318 -8.60 2.22 2.23
CA GLY A 318 -7.88 0.96 1.97
C GLY A 318 -6.56 0.87 2.72
N LEU A 319 -5.75 -0.11 2.33
CA LEU A 319 -4.38 -0.25 2.84
C LEU A 319 -3.47 0.82 2.22
N ILE A 320 -2.34 1.10 2.88
CA ILE A 320 -1.30 1.99 2.35
C ILE A 320 -0.78 1.45 1.00
N THR A 321 -0.71 0.13 0.85
CA THR A 321 -0.34 -0.53 -0.41
C THR A 321 -1.36 -0.28 -1.52
N ASP A 322 -2.65 -0.21 -1.20
CA ASP A 322 -3.70 0.10 -2.18
C ASP A 322 -3.56 1.56 -2.65
N ALA A 323 -3.28 2.47 -1.72
CA ALA A 323 -3.01 3.88 -2.02
C ALA A 323 -1.79 4.07 -2.93
N ILE A 324 -0.68 3.37 -2.65
CA ILE A 324 0.53 3.38 -3.48
C ILE A 324 0.25 2.76 -4.85
N GLY A 325 -0.46 1.63 -4.89
CA GLY A 325 -0.87 0.95 -6.12
C GLY A 325 -1.74 1.83 -7.01
N ALA A 326 -2.73 2.52 -6.42
CA ALA A 326 -3.57 3.48 -7.13
C ALA A 326 -2.74 4.61 -7.78
N GLY A 327 -1.75 5.15 -7.05
CA GLY A 327 -0.85 6.16 -7.60
C GLY A 327 -0.05 5.65 -8.81
N ARG A 328 0.43 4.40 -8.76
CA ARG A 328 1.13 3.77 -9.89
C ARG A 328 0.23 3.54 -11.09
N SER A 329 -0.98 3.03 -10.87
CA SER A 329 -1.96 2.80 -11.94
C SER A 329 -2.41 4.10 -12.60
N ALA A 330 -2.71 5.14 -11.82
CA ALA A 330 -3.07 6.45 -12.34
C ALA A 330 -1.93 7.11 -13.13
N ALA A 331 -0.68 7.01 -12.64
CA ALA A 331 0.49 7.48 -13.39
C ALA A 331 0.62 6.77 -14.74
N ALA A 332 0.49 5.43 -14.75
CA ALA A 332 0.56 4.65 -15.98
C ALA A 332 -0.54 5.05 -16.98
N ALA A 333 -1.77 5.31 -16.51
CA ALA A 333 -2.86 5.79 -17.35
C ALA A 333 -2.54 7.17 -17.96
N MET A 334 -2.12 8.15 -17.15
CA MET A 334 -1.73 9.47 -17.62
C MET A 334 -0.57 9.40 -18.64
N ILE A 335 0.46 8.61 -18.38
CA ILE A 335 1.60 8.42 -19.29
C ILE A 335 1.15 7.86 -20.65
N LYS A 336 0.20 6.90 -20.65
CA LYS A 336 -0.37 6.37 -21.90
C LYS A 336 -1.14 7.45 -22.67
N ILE A 337 -1.98 8.22 -21.97
CA ILE A 337 -2.76 9.32 -22.56
C ILE A 337 -1.85 10.39 -23.17
N LEU A 338 -0.79 10.80 -22.46
CA LEU A 338 0.21 11.77 -22.95
C LEU A 338 0.94 11.28 -24.22
N LYS A 339 1.02 9.96 -24.43
CA LYS A 339 1.59 9.34 -25.63
C LYS A 339 0.56 9.10 -26.74
N GLY A 340 -0.68 9.57 -26.59
CA GLY A 340 -1.76 9.36 -27.56
C GLY A 340 -2.26 7.91 -27.64
N LYS A 341 -1.92 7.07 -26.65
CA LYS A 341 -2.34 5.66 -26.61
C LYS A 341 -3.57 5.51 -25.72
N ARG A 342 -4.54 4.71 -26.15
CA ARG A 342 -5.63 4.24 -25.27
C ARG A 342 -5.09 3.21 -24.28
N SER A 343 -5.68 3.15 -23.09
CA SER A 343 -5.35 2.09 -22.15
C SER A 343 -5.77 0.74 -22.74
N SER A 344 -4.80 -0.12 -23.02
CA SER A 344 -5.03 -1.55 -23.18
C SER A 344 -4.77 -2.27 -21.85
N ASP A 345 -5.57 -3.30 -21.60
CA ASP A 345 -5.44 -4.24 -20.50
C ASP A 345 -4.17 -5.07 -20.66
N ASN A 346 -3.02 -4.53 -20.26
CA ASN A 346 -1.87 -5.37 -19.93
C ASN A 346 -1.98 -5.76 -18.46
N LEU A 347 -2.95 -6.61 -18.16
CA LEU A 347 -2.95 -7.33 -16.89
C LEU A 347 -1.80 -8.33 -16.95
N GLN A 348 -0.79 -8.15 -16.12
CA GLN A 348 0.14 -9.24 -15.87
C GLN A 348 -0.66 -10.38 -15.24
N LEU A 349 -0.80 -11.46 -16.00
CA LEU A 349 -1.52 -12.65 -15.56
C LEU A 349 -0.74 -13.29 -14.42
N VAL A 350 -1.44 -13.56 -13.32
CA VAL A 350 -0.89 -14.39 -12.24
C VAL A 350 -0.72 -15.80 -12.81
N ILE A 351 0.49 -16.33 -12.80
CA ILE A 351 0.71 -17.72 -13.24
C ILE A 351 -0.02 -18.70 -12.32
N ASP A 352 -0.48 -19.84 -12.85
CA ASP A 352 -0.99 -20.91 -12.00
C ASP A 352 0.13 -21.40 -11.05
N LYS A 353 -0.12 -21.32 -9.75
CA LYS A 353 0.83 -21.77 -8.71
C LYS A 353 1.17 -23.25 -8.84
N LYS A 354 0.32 -24.07 -9.47
CA LYS A 354 0.59 -25.50 -9.73
C LYS A 354 1.75 -25.72 -10.71
N ARG A 355 2.08 -24.71 -11.52
CA ARG A 355 3.24 -24.72 -12.43
C ARG A 355 4.56 -24.60 -11.67
N VAL A 356 4.55 -24.09 -10.44
CA VAL A 356 5.74 -23.92 -9.60
C VAL A 356 6.09 -25.24 -8.92
N LYS A 357 7.35 -25.68 -9.05
CA LYS A 357 7.86 -26.91 -8.42
C LYS A 357 8.68 -26.56 -7.20
N LEU A 358 8.23 -27.02 -6.03
CA LEU A 358 8.81 -26.70 -4.72
C LEU A 358 9.77 -27.78 -4.22
N GLU A 359 9.86 -28.92 -4.93
CA GLU A 359 10.72 -30.06 -4.63
C GLU A 359 12.21 -29.70 -4.67
N TYR A 360 12.55 -28.57 -5.30
CA TYR A 360 13.89 -28.00 -5.35
C TYR A 360 14.29 -27.22 -4.08
N LEU A 361 13.41 -27.10 -3.08
CA LEU A 361 13.58 -26.29 -1.89
C LEU A 361 13.56 -27.17 -0.64
N ASP A 362 14.23 -26.72 0.43
CA ASP A 362 14.30 -27.50 1.68
C ASP A 362 13.04 -27.23 2.53
N PRO A 363 12.14 -28.23 2.72
CA PRO A 363 10.93 -28.07 3.53
C PRO A 363 11.21 -27.91 5.03
N ARG A 364 12.42 -28.25 5.50
CA ARG A 364 12.80 -28.14 6.92
C ARG A 364 13.12 -26.70 7.32
N VAL A 365 13.24 -25.80 6.36
CA VAL A 365 13.48 -24.37 6.61
C VAL A 365 12.17 -23.72 7.06
N ILE A 366 12.03 -23.56 8.38
CA ILE A 366 10.87 -22.92 9.04
C ILE A 366 11.05 -21.40 9.27
N GLY A 367 12.23 -20.87 8.94
CA GLY A 367 12.57 -19.45 9.04
C GLY A 367 13.92 -19.17 8.37
N PHE A 368 14.25 -17.89 8.16
CA PHE A 368 15.49 -17.50 7.48
C PHE A 368 16.39 -16.67 8.37
N ASP A 369 17.68 -17.00 8.38
CA ASP A 369 18.70 -16.27 9.13
C ASP A 369 18.96 -14.87 8.55
N GLY A 370 18.80 -14.72 7.23
CA GLY A 370 18.99 -13.46 6.54
C GLY A 370 18.37 -13.44 5.14
N ILE A 371 18.53 -12.31 4.45
CA ILE A 371 17.97 -12.09 3.11
C ILE A 371 18.58 -13.05 2.08
N GLU A 372 19.87 -13.36 2.20
CA GLU A 372 20.51 -14.29 1.27
C GLU A 372 19.94 -15.71 1.39
N HIS A 373 19.81 -16.21 2.63
CA HIS A 373 19.17 -17.49 2.90
C HIS A 373 17.70 -17.48 2.43
N CYS A 374 16.96 -16.40 2.71
CA CYS A 374 15.60 -16.25 2.21
C CYS A 374 15.52 -16.28 0.68
N GLY A 375 16.44 -15.59 0.01
CA GLY A 375 16.52 -15.51 -1.44
C GLY A 375 16.89 -16.84 -2.10
N SER A 376 17.76 -17.64 -1.48
CA SER A 376 18.09 -18.98 -1.97
C SER A 376 16.90 -19.95 -1.90
N GLN A 377 15.94 -19.67 -1.03
CA GLN A 377 14.70 -20.44 -0.86
C GLN A 377 13.53 -19.91 -1.71
N CYS A 378 13.74 -18.88 -2.53
CA CYS A 378 12.70 -18.34 -3.43
C CYS A 378 12.64 -19.11 -4.75
N SER A 379 11.45 -19.55 -5.16
CA SER A 379 11.23 -20.22 -6.45
C SER A 379 11.24 -19.27 -7.65
N SER A 380 11.16 -17.94 -7.44
CA SER A 380 11.00 -16.96 -8.53
C SER A 380 9.78 -17.27 -9.40
N CYS A 381 8.61 -17.44 -8.77
CA CYS A 381 7.38 -17.86 -9.45
C CYS A 381 7.05 -16.92 -10.62
N GLY A 382 6.93 -17.46 -11.83
CA GLY A 382 6.62 -16.72 -13.04
C GLY A 382 7.79 -15.94 -13.64
N THR A 383 9.01 -16.07 -13.11
CA THR A 383 10.20 -15.39 -13.64
C THR A 383 11.38 -16.36 -13.70
N CYS A 384 12.00 -16.50 -14.88
CA CYS A 384 13.11 -17.42 -15.06
C CYS A 384 14.30 -17.05 -14.15
N ARG A 385 14.80 -18.04 -13.39
CA ARG A 385 15.96 -17.88 -12.51
C ARG A 385 17.28 -18.36 -13.11
N ASP A 386 17.30 -18.65 -14.42
CA ASP A 386 18.48 -19.08 -15.17
C ASP A 386 19.17 -20.35 -14.63
N CYS A 387 18.37 -21.34 -14.21
CA CYS A 387 18.90 -22.57 -13.60
C CYS A 387 19.35 -23.65 -14.59
N GLY A 388 19.11 -23.48 -15.89
CA GLY A 388 19.51 -24.44 -16.94
C GLY A 388 18.74 -25.77 -16.97
N ILE A 389 17.87 -26.06 -15.99
CA ILE A 389 17.15 -27.35 -15.91
C ILE A 389 16.38 -27.67 -17.19
N CYS A 390 15.67 -26.70 -17.76
CA CYS A 390 14.89 -26.93 -18.99
C CYS A 390 15.75 -27.26 -20.21
N VAL A 391 17.00 -26.77 -20.26
CA VAL A 391 17.97 -27.12 -21.30
C VAL A 391 18.42 -28.56 -21.11
N ALA A 392 18.77 -28.93 -19.87
CA ALA A 392 19.28 -30.24 -19.54
C ALA A 392 18.26 -31.37 -19.73
N VAL A 393 16.98 -31.14 -19.41
CA VAL A 393 15.92 -32.17 -19.53
C VAL A 393 15.32 -32.27 -20.94
N CYS A 394 15.70 -31.41 -21.87
CA CYS A 394 15.11 -31.41 -23.20
C CYS A 394 15.69 -32.54 -24.08
N PRO A 395 14.91 -33.57 -24.45
CA PRO A 395 15.42 -34.72 -25.20
C PRO A 395 15.82 -34.37 -26.63
N GLN A 396 15.26 -33.29 -27.18
CA GLN A 396 15.51 -32.83 -28.56
C GLN A 396 16.51 -31.68 -28.64
N THR A 397 17.10 -31.25 -27.51
CA THR A 397 17.96 -30.06 -27.45
C THR A 397 17.31 -28.82 -28.08
N ALA A 398 15.99 -28.69 -27.92
CA ALA A 398 15.19 -27.62 -28.51
C ALA A 398 15.23 -26.32 -27.70
N ILE A 399 15.70 -26.33 -26.45
CA ILE A 399 15.73 -25.15 -25.59
C ILE A 399 17.16 -24.61 -25.49
N THR A 400 17.33 -23.33 -25.80
CA THR A 400 18.62 -22.64 -25.71
C THR A 400 18.52 -21.40 -24.85
N ARG A 401 19.65 -21.01 -24.25
CA ARG A 401 19.80 -19.76 -23.50
C ARG A 401 20.57 -18.76 -24.37
N THR A 402 19.97 -17.62 -24.66
CA THR A 402 20.58 -16.55 -25.45
C THR A 402 20.81 -15.32 -24.59
N ALA A 403 22.03 -14.76 -24.63
CA ALA A 403 22.33 -13.51 -23.94
C ALA A 403 21.81 -12.32 -24.77
N LYS A 404 21.13 -11.36 -24.13
CA LYS A 404 20.58 -10.15 -24.78
C LYS A 404 21.46 -8.90 -24.59
N GLY A 405 22.63 -9.05 -23.96
CA GLY A 405 23.53 -7.97 -23.59
C GLY A 405 23.46 -7.66 -22.09
N GLY A 406 24.58 -7.23 -21.51
CA GLY A 406 24.68 -7.07 -20.06
C GLY A 406 24.44 -8.39 -19.31
N LYS A 407 23.53 -8.35 -18.32
CA LYS A 407 23.14 -9.53 -17.52
C LYS A 407 21.80 -10.15 -17.99
N ASP A 408 21.22 -9.62 -19.07
CA ASP A 408 19.92 -10.07 -19.57
C ASP A 408 20.06 -11.30 -20.44
N PHE A 409 19.06 -12.17 -20.34
CA PHE A 409 19.01 -13.42 -21.09
C PHE A 409 17.57 -13.74 -21.48
N GLU A 410 17.44 -14.58 -22.48
CA GLU A 410 16.18 -15.19 -22.88
C GLU A 410 16.36 -16.70 -23.00
N MET A 411 15.29 -17.43 -22.73
CA MET A 411 15.22 -18.85 -23.03
C MET A 411 14.36 -19.02 -24.28
N ILE A 412 14.91 -19.65 -25.31
CA ILE A 412 14.25 -19.81 -26.62
C ILE A 412 13.95 -21.29 -26.83
N VAL A 413 12.75 -21.58 -27.33
CA VAL A 413 12.38 -22.90 -27.83
C VAL A 413 12.45 -22.88 -29.36
N ASP A 414 13.20 -23.80 -29.95
CA ASP A 414 13.22 -24.06 -31.38
C ASP A 414 11.98 -24.88 -31.76
N GLU A 415 11.05 -24.24 -32.45
CA GLU A 415 9.80 -24.85 -32.91
C GLU A 415 10.01 -26.05 -33.86
N ASN A 416 11.12 -26.09 -34.59
CA ASN A 416 11.41 -27.18 -35.54
C ASN A 416 11.95 -28.44 -34.84
N ARG A 417 12.38 -28.31 -33.59
CA ARG A 417 12.90 -29.42 -32.77
C ARG A 417 11.97 -29.80 -31.63
N CYS A 418 11.11 -28.88 -31.19
CA CYS A 418 10.21 -29.13 -30.08
C CYS A 418 9.12 -30.13 -30.47
N ILE A 419 9.00 -31.20 -29.68
CA ILE A 419 7.98 -32.25 -29.87
C ILE A 419 6.81 -32.14 -28.88
N GLY A 420 6.69 -31.04 -28.14
CA GLY A 420 5.58 -30.82 -27.20
C GLY A 420 5.54 -31.75 -25.97
N CYS A 421 6.61 -32.49 -25.67
CA CYS A 421 6.63 -33.52 -24.61
C CYS A 421 6.43 -33.01 -23.16
N GLY A 422 6.55 -31.70 -22.90
CA GLY A 422 6.26 -31.12 -21.59
C GLY A 422 7.31 -31.30 -20.48
N PHE A 423 8.44 -31.98 -20.72
CA PHE A 423 9.47 -32.15 -19.67
C PHE A 423 10.00 -30.83 -19.09
N CYS A 424 10.16 -29.80 -19.93
CA CYS A 424 10.58 -28.48 -19.48
C CYS A 424 9.55 -27.82 -18.56
N ALA A 425 8.25 -27.98 -18.84
CA ALA A 425 7.16 -27.50 -17.98
C ALA A 425 7.07 -28.31 -16.68
N GLY A 426 7.21 -29.63 -16.76
CA GLY A 426 7.21 -30.52 -15.58
C GLY A 426 8.37 -30.26 -14.62
N ALA A 427 9.55 -29.90 -15.14
CA ALA A 427 10.75 -29.69 -14.35
C ALA A 427 10.99 -28.23 -13.92
N CYS A 428 10.25 -27.24 -14.44
CA CYS A 428 10.55 -25.84 -14.18
C CYS A 428 10.25 -25.44 -12.71
N PRO A 429 11.24 -25.05 -11.88
CA PRO A 429 10.97 -24.60 -10.51
C PRO A 429 10.12 -23.33 -10.46
N CYS A 430 10.26 -22.47 -11.48
CA CYS A 430 9.64 -21.16 -11.55
C CYS A 430 8.24 -21.20 -12.17
N GLY A 431 7.85 -22.31 -12.81
CA GLY A 431 6.62 -22.39 -13.61
C GLY A 431 6.63 -21.49 -14.84
N VAL A 432 7.80 -21.20 -15.42
CA VAL A 432 7.94 -20.32 -16.61
C VAL A 432 7.40 -21.00 -17.86
N TRP A 433 7.74 -22.27 -18.07
CA TRP A 433 7.23 -23.06 -19.17
C TRP A 433 5.81 -23.52 -18.89
N ASP A 434 5.00 -23.54 -19.93
CA ASP A 434 3.63 -24.05 -19.92
C ASP A 434 3.41 -24.95 -21.14
N ILE A 435 2.47 -25.88 -21.02
CA ILE A 435 1.96 -26.65 -22.16
C ILE A 435 0.51 -26.26 -22.30
N VAL A 436 0.17 -25.72 -23.47
CA VAL A 436 -1.19 -25.35 -23.82
C VAL A 436 -1.70 -26.42 -24.77
N GLU A 437 -2.93 -26.89 -24.56
CA GLU A 437 -3.59 -27.77 -25.52
C GLU A 437 -3.70 -27.04 -26.86
N ASN A 438 -3.42 -27.74 -27.95
CA ASN A 438 -3.63 -27.18 -29.28
C ASN A 438 -5.12 -26.87 -29.44
N GLU A 439 -5.44 -25.70 -29.98
CA GLU A 439 -6.79 -25.46 -30.48
C GLU A 439 -7.07 -26.50 -31.57
N PRO A 440 -8.19 -27.24 -31.49
CA PRO A 440 -8.58 -28.16 -32.55
C PRO A 440 -8.66 -27.39 -33.86
N ILE A 441 -8.01 -27.91 -34.91
CA ILE A 441 -8.24 -27.43 -36.26
C ILE A 441 -9.65 -27.91 -36.62
N GLU A 442 -10.61 -26.99 -36.72
CA GLU A 442 -11.98 -27.27 -37.19
C GLU A 442 -11.99 -27.81 -38.63
#